data_AF-A0A0P8WPK6-F1
#
_entry.id   AF-A0A0P8WPK6-F1
#
_cell.length_a   1.000
_cell.length_b   1.000
_cell.length_c   1.000
_cell.angle_alpha   90.00
_cell.angle_beta   90.00
_cell.angle_gamma   90.00
#
_symmetry.space_group_name_H-M   'P 1'
#
loop_
_entity.id
_entity.type
_entity.pdbx_description
1 polymer ?
#
loop_
_entity_poly.entity_id
_entity_poly.type
_entity_poly.pdbx_seq_one_letter_code
_entity_poly.pdbx_strand_id
1 'polypeptide(L)'
;MIDILIEVTKCLHEDAAYKIKAPFLLLCGDKDASGNIRKIAKPWADSEPNCTFYMISNAGHNSNQDNPGEVNAHIDNYLKQIY
;
A
#
# COMPACT_ATOMS: atom_id res chain seq x y z
N MET A 1 -22.92 -2.45 -15.82
CA MET A 1 -21.62 -2.09 -15.20
C MET A 1 -21.82 -1.69 -13.74
N ILE A 2 -22.73 -0.75 -13.45
CA ILE A 2 -23.07 -0.32 -12.08
C ILE A 2 -23.56 -1.51 -11.22
N ASP A 3 -24.48 -2.34 -11.73
CA ASP A 3 -25.00 -3.47 -10.94
C ASP A 3 -23.93 -4.49 -10.56
N ILE A 4 -23.01 -4.78 -11.49
CA ILE A 4 -21.87 -5.69 -11.24
C ILE A 4 -20.97 -5.11 -10.14
N LEU A 5 -20.65 -3.82 -10.20
CA LEU A 5 -19.84 -3.14 -9.18
C LEU A 5 -20.53 -3.14 -7.81
N ILE A 6 -21.86 -3.01 -7.75
CA ILE A 6 -22.64 -3.06 -6.51
C ILE A 6 -22.67 -4.48 -5.93
N GLU A 7 -22.81 -5.52 -6.75
CA GLU A 7 -22.81 -6.89 -6.23
C GLU A 7 -21.44 -7.27 -5.62
N VAL A 8 -20.33 -6.73 -6.14
CA VAL A 8 -18.99 -6.93 -5.55
C VAL A 8 -18.91 -6.37 -4.13
N THR A 9 -19.58 -5.25 -3.84
CA THR A 9 -19.51 -4.67 -2.49
C THR A 9 -20.24 -5.51 -1.44
N LYS A 10 -21.21 -6.35 -1.82
CA LYS A 10 -21.89 -7.27 -0.89
C LYS A 10 -20.97 -8.38 -0.36
N CYS A 11 -19.84 -8.62 -1.04
CA CYS A 11 -18.84 -9.61 -0.63
C CYS A 11 -17.72 -9.01 0.23
N LEU A 12 -17.69 -7.68 0.41
CA LEU A 12 -16.74 -7.03 1.30
C LEU A 12 -17.13 -7.32 2.74
N HIS A 13 -16.20 -7.89 3.50
CA HIS A 13 -16.31 -8.00 4.95
C HIS A 13 -15.02 -7.47 5.56
N GLU A 14 -15.14 -6.68 6.62
CA GLU A 14 -13.99 -6.24 7.39
C GLU A 14 -13.55 -7.37 8.32
N ASP A 15 -12.26 -7.69 8.29
CA ASP A 15 -11.62 -8.57 9.26
C ASP A 15 -10.51 -7.80 9.96
N ALA A 16 -10.85 -7.18 11.09
CA ALA A 16 -9.89 -6.41 11.89
C ALA A 16 -8.80 -7.28 12.53
N ALA A 17 -9.02 -8.61 12.63
CA ALA A 17 -8.06 -9.55 13.18
C ALA A 17 -7.10 -10.09 12.11
N TYR A 18 -7.40 -9.89 10.82
CA TYR A 18 -6.54 -10.29 9.73
C TYR A 18 -5.16 -9.62 9.85
N LYS A 19 -4.11 -10.42 9.63
CA LYS A 19 -2.72 -9.99 9.59
C LYS A 19 -1.99 -10.66 8.44
N ILE A 20 -1.13 -9.90 7.76
CA ILE A 20 -0.32 -10.43 6.67
C ILE A 20 0.83 -11.24 7.28
N LYS A 21 0.82 -12.56 7.05
CA LYS A 21 1.75 -13.51 7.69
C LYS A 21 3.15 -13.53 7.08
N ALA A 22 3.37 -12.82 5.98
CA ALA A 22 4.65 -12.74 5.28
C ALA A 22 5.23 -11.32 5.38
N PRO A 23 6.57 -11.16 5.32
CA PRO A 23 7.18 -9.86 5.09
C PRO A 23 6.60 -9.21 3.84
N PHE A 24 6.19 -7.94 3.94
CA PHE A 24 5.79 -7.17 2.77
C PHE A 24 6.29 -5.72 2.82
N LEU A 25 6.42 -5.13 1.64
CA LEU A 25 6.75 -3.72 1.45
C LEU A 25 5.49 -2.95 1.05
N LEU A 26 5.14 -1.92 1.82
CA LEU A 26 4.06 -0.98 1.53
C LEU A 26 4.64 0.36 1.07
N LEU A 27 4.25 0.79 -0.13
CA LEU A 27 4.63 2.08 -0.71
C LEU A 27 3.38 2.93 -0.94
N CYS A 28 3.43 4.21 -0.55
CA CYS A 28 2.33 5.15 -0.77
C CYS A 28 2.88 6.50 -1.24
N GLY A 29 2.29 7.11 -2.26
CA GLY A 29 2.70 8.44 -2.70
C GLY A 29 2.35 9.53 -1.69
N ASP A 30 3.28 10.47 -1.43
CA ASP A 30 3.06 11.60 -0.52
C ASP A 30 1.95 12.58 -0.98
N LYS A 31 1.63 12.57 -2.27
CA LYS A 31 0.56 13.33 -2.91
C LYS A 31 -0.66 12.49 -3.28
N ASP A 32 -0.75 11.24 -2.82
CA ASP A 32 -1.93 10.42 -3.09
C ASP A 32 -3.20 11.08 -2.50
N ALA A 33 -4.18 11.27 -3.37
CA ALA A 33 -5.48 11.89 -3.07
C ALA A 33 -6.65 10.92 -3.29
N SER A 34 -6.38 9.65 -3.63
CA SER A 34 -7.37 8.59 -3.78
C SER A 34 -7.94 8.20 -2.42
N GLY A 35 -9.18 8.61 -2.15
CA GLY A 35 -9.87 8.28 -0.91
C GLY A 35 -9.12 8.76 0.33
N ASN A 36 -8.83 7.85 1.27
CA ASN A 36 -8.15 8.14 2.53
C ASN A 36 -6.75 7.52 2.64
N ILE A 37 -6.23 6.89 1.58
CA ILE A 37 -5.05 6.00 1.65
C ILE A 37 -3.84 6.67 2.30
N ARG A 38 -3.53 7.92 1.91
CA ARG A 38 -2.43 8.69 2.49
C ARG A 38 -2.55 8.89 4.01
N LYS A 39 -3.76 9.01 4.54
CA LYS A 39 -4.01 9.16 5.98
C LYS A 39 -3.90 7.83 6.72
N ILE A 40 -4.29 6.72 6.08
CA ILE A 40 -4.36 5.40 6.73
C ILE A 40 -3.13 4.53 6.49
N ALA A 41 -2.29 4.83 5.50
CA ALA A 41 -1.13 4.01 5.15
C ALA A 41 -0.16 3.82 6.32
N LYS A 42 0.16 4.91 7.03
CA LYS A 42 1.03 4.84 8.22
C LYS A 42 0.36 4.07 9.39
N PRO A 43 -0.88 4.39 9.81
CA PRO A 43 -1.59 3.57 10.80
C PRO A 43 -1.70 2.08 10.43
N TRP A 44 -1.92 1.77 9.14
CA TRP A 44 -1.98 0.39 8.67
C TRP A 44 -0.63 -0.30 8.80
N ALA A 45 0.45 0.32 8.30
CA ALA A 45 1.81 -0.17 8.46
C ALA A 45 2.16 -0.42 9.93
N ASP A 46 1.80 0.52 10.82
CA ASP A 46 2.06 0.40 12.27
C ASP A 46 1.30 -0.75 12.92
N SER A 47 0.17 -1.14 12.34
CA SER A 47 -0.62 -2.28 12.79
C SER A 47 -0.12 -3.63 12.27
N GLU A 48 0.80 -3.65 11.31
CA GLU A 48 1.29 -4.85 10.62
C GLU A 48 2.75 -5.14 11.01
N PRO A 49 3.02 -6.20 11.79
CA PRO A 49 4.36 -6.46 12.33
C PRO A 49 5.40 -6.82 11.25
N ASN A 50 4.95 -7.26 10.09
CA ASN A 50 5.79 -7.70 8.97
C ASN A 50 5.92 -6.63 7.86
N CYS A 51 5.45 -5.41 8.12
CA CYS A 51 5.43 -4.33 7.13
C CYS A 51 6.71 -3.51 7.15
N THR A 52 7.34 -3.35 5.98
CA THR A 52 8.28 -2.26 5.71
C THR A 52 7.53 -1.16 4.96
N PHE A 53 7.57 0.08 5.44
CA PHE A 53 6.75 1.16 4.88
C PHE A 53 7.57 2.39 4.46
N TYR A 54 7.27 2.92 3.28
CA TYR A 54 7.82 4.19 2.78
C TYR A 54 6.75 5.05 2.10
N MET A 55 6.88 6.36 2.29
CA MET A 55 6.16 7.36 1.51
C MET A 55 7.06 7.77 0.33
N ILE A 56 6.54 7.64 -0.89
CA ILE A 56 7.26 7.98 -2.12
C ILE A 56 7.14 9.48 -2.35
N SER A 57 8.28 10.14 -2.47
CA SER A 57 8.35 11.59 -2.62
C SER A 57 7.81 12.06 -3.97
N ASN A 58 7.05 13.16 -3.97
CA ASN A 58 6.46 13.78 -5.15
C ASN A 58 5.56 12.85 -5.99
N ALA A 59 4.93 11.84 -5.37
CA ALA A 59 4.18 10.80 -6.07
C ALA A 59 2.72 10.75 -5.61
N GLY A 60 1.81 10.48 -6.55
CA GLY A 60 0.39 10.29 -6.30
C GLY A 60 0.01 8.81 -6.16
N HIS A 61 -1.19 8.46 -6.63
CA HIS A 61 -1.71 7.10 -6.59
C HIS A 61 -0.85 6.11 -7.37
N ASN A 62 -0.31 6.55 -8.50
CA ASN A 62 0.49 5.72 -9.40
C ASN A 62 1.98 5.92 -9.14
N SER A 63 2.38 5.73 -7.88
CA SER A 63 3.71 6.13 -7.39
C SER A 63 4.88 5.51 -8.15
N ASN A 64 4.70 4.30 -8.68
CA ASN A 64 5.68 3.62 -9.53
C ASN A 64 5.87 4.30 -10.91
N GLN A 65 4.89 5.06 -11.40
CA GLN A 65 5.04 5.88 -12.60
C GLN A 65 5.52 7.30 -12.27
N ASP A 66 5.04 7.86 -11.17
CA ASP A 66 5.37 9.24 -10.78
C ASP A 66 6.82 9.37 -10.31
N ASN A 67 7.34 8.37 -9.61
CA ASN A 67 8.73 8.31 -9.14
C ASN A 67 9.29 6.88 -9.18
N PRO A 68 9.56 6.34 -10.40
CA PRO A 68 10.05 4.97 -10.57
C PRO A 68 11.41 4.72 -9.92
N GLY A 69 12.26 5.76 -9.82
CA GLY A 69 13.59 5.63 -9.24
C GLY A 69 13.54 5.30 -7.76
N GLU A 70 12.76 6.05 -6.98
CA GLU A 70 12.59 5.83 -5.54
C GLU A 70 11.87 4.51 -5.26
N VAL A 71 10.80 4.21 -6.01
CA VAL A 71 10.08 2.92 -5.89
C VAL A 71 11.00 1.74 -6.14
N ASN A 72 11.76 1.73 -7.24
CA ASN A 72 12.66 0.63 -7.56
C ASN A 72 13.79 0.51 -6.53
N ALA A 73 14.33 1.63 -6.03
CA ALA A 73 15.34 1.60 -4.98
C ALA A 73 14.81 0.97 -3.69
N HIS A 74 13.57 1.28 -3.28
CA HIS A 74 12.95 0.64 -2.12
C HIS A 74 12.72 -0.85 -2.34
N ILE A 75 12.25 -1.26 -3.53
CA ILE A 75 12.06 -2.67 -3.88
C ILE A 75 13.39 -3.42 -3.83
N ASP A 76 14.44 -2.91 -4.48
CA ASP A 76 15.76 -3.55 -4.52
C ASP A 76 16.37 -3.69 -3.11
N ASN A 77 16.28 -2.64 -2.29
CA ASN A 77 16.78 -2.67 -0.93
C ASN A 77 16.00 -3.65 -0.06
N TYR A 78 14.67 -3.70 -0.23
CA TYR A 78 13.81 -4.63 0.48
C TYR A 78 14.12 -6.09 0.12
N LEU A 79 14.33 -6.38 -1.17
CA LEU A 79 14.71 -7.73 -1.63
C LEU A 79 16.05 -8.17 -1.03
N LYS A 80 17.05 -7.29 -0.97
CA LYS A 80 18.36 -7.57 -0.34
C LYS A 80 18.30 -7.78 1.18
N GLN A 81 17.23 -7.38 1.84
CA GLN A 81 17.04 -7.61 3.28
C GLN A 81 16.44 -9.00 3.58
N ILE A 82 15.79 -9.61 2.58
CA ILE A 82 15.01 -10.85 2.75
C ILE A 82 15.68 -12.04 2.07
N TYR A 83 16.49 -11.79 1.05
CA TYR A 83 17.30 -12.77 0.33
C TYR A 83 18.78 -12.44 0.47
#